data_AF-A0A917I207-F1
#
_entry.id   AF-A0A917I207-F1
#
_cell.length_a   1.000
_cell.length_b   1.000
_cell.length_c   1.000
_cell.angle_alpha   90.00
_cell.angle_beta   90.00
_cell.angle_gamma   90.00
#
_symmetry.space_group_name_H-M   'P 1'
#
loop_
_entity.id
_entity.type
_entity.pdbx_description
1 polymer ?
#
loop_
_entity_poly.entity_id
_entity_poly.type
_entity_poly.pdbx_seq_one_letter_code
_entity_poly.pdbx_strand_id
1 'polypeptide(L)'
;MSGINYFFLLILIILILTSFKQTRNFLKQFSAEFLTGVSTIGLTIIGIMSNSEKIFVNNYTWKEAWIYLLLLFAIMIFASIFIGAKKSLENRSFQSLNSENIKLQKEIKSYKVEYYKLCSNNIYRLFNSFYSSGGERISIYKHQGDHFILLGRYAKNPAFNKYTDYQYSENEGLIGHGWNNGEAFITGAPKWTKSGKEYKQFMRERCTISDKRLRTITMKSRSLFVSTLNDESTAENPDGIIVFESTQPTKVTKNECLDLISTKKDDILTLLKNMKDLMRKTE
;
A
#
# COMPACT_ATOMS: atom_id res chain seq x y z
N MET A 1 -27.39 -10.71 55.12
CA MET A 1 -27.50 -11.40 53.80
C MET A 1 -26.63 -12.64 53.85
N SER A 2 -27.12 -13.79 53.37
CA SER A 2 -26.30 -15.01 53.26
C SER A 2 -25.16 -14.79 52.25
N GLY A 3 -24.01 -15.45 52.44
CA GLY A 3 -22.87 -15.36 51.51
C GLY A 3 -23.23 -15.69 50.06
N ILE A 4 -24.29 -16.49 49.85
CA ILE A 4 -24.87 -16.84 48.54
C ILE A 4 -25.35 -15.61 47.77
N ASN A 5 -25.93 -14.61 48.44
CA ASN A 5 -26.46 -13.41 47.77
C ASN A 5 -25.32 -12.53 47.20
N TYR A 6 -24.16 -12.50 47.85
CA TYR A 6 -22.98 -11.79 47.35
C TYR A 6 -22.38 -12.48 46.13
N PHE A 7 -22.36 -13.82 46.11
CA PHE A 7 -21.93 -14.60 44.94
C PHE A 7 -22.84 -14.37 43.73
N PHE A 8 -24.17 -14.36 43.93
CA PHE A 8 -25.12 -14.06 42.85
C PHE A 8 -24.93 -12.66 42.27
N LEU A 9 -24.73 -11.65 43.12
CA LEU A 9 -24.49 -10.27 42.69
C LEU A 9 -23.18 -10.16 41.88
N LEU A 10 -22.11 -10.84 42.32
CA LEU A 10 -20.83 -10.86 41.61
C LEU A 10 -20.96 -11.50 40.21
N ILE A 11 -21.65 -12.64 40.10
CA ILE A 11 -21.91 -13.32 38.83
C ILE A 11 -22.71 -12.42 37.89
N LEU A 12 -23.73 -11.73 38.41
CA LEU A 12 -24.53 -10.78 37.64
C LEU A 12 -23.68 -9.62 37.10
N ILE A 13 -22.79 -9.06 37.94
CA ILE A 13 -21.86 -8.01 37.54
C ILE A 13 -20.90 -8.50 36.44
N ILE A 14 -20.36 -9.72 36.56
CA ILE A 14 -19.47 -10.31 35.56
C ILE A 14 -20.22 -10.55 34.23
N LEU A 15 -21.46 -11.03 34.28
CA LEU A 15 -22.30 -11.22 33.09
C LEU A 15 -22.61 -9.88 32.39
N ILE A 16 -22.94 -8.84 33.17
CA ILE A 16 -23.17 -7.49 32.64
C ILE A 16 -21.88 -6.94 32.02
N LEU A 17 -20.75 -7.05 32.70
CA LEU A 17 -19.45 -6.59 32.20
C LEU A 17 -18.99 -7.36 30.96
N THR A 18 -19.35 -8.62 30.79
CA THR A 18 -18.97 -9.42 29.61
C THR A 18 -19.93 -9.23 28.43
N SER A 19 -21.11 -8.65 28.64
CA SER A 19 -22.10 -8.39 27.59
C SER A 19 -21.70 -7.26 26.63
N PHE A 20 -20.93 -6.26 27.09
CA PHE A 20 -20.46 -5.16 26.26
C PHE A 20 -19.18 -5.53 25.49
N LYS A 21 -19.14 -5.22 24.18
CA LYS A 21 -18.01 -5.58 23.30
C LYS A 21 -16.68 -4.96 23.77
N GLN A 22 -16.71 -3.73 24.26
CA GLN A 22 -15.51 -2.99 24.68
C GLN A 22 -14.90 -3.58 25.97
N THR A 23 -15.71 -3.83 26.99
CA THR A 23 -15.29 -4.48 28.24
C THR A 23 -14.88 -5.92 28.02
N ARG A 24 -15.55 -6.66 27.12
CA ARG A 24 -15.12 -8.00 26.72
C ARG A 24 -13.74 -8.00 26.06
N ASN A 25 -13.47 -7.03 25.19
CA ASN A 25 -12.15 -6.88 24.55
C ASN A 25 -11.09 -6.46 25.58
N PHE A 26 -11.42 -5.58 26.52
CA PHE A 26 -10.56 -5.20 27.62
C PHE A 26 -10.23 -6.39 28.53
N LEU A 27 -11.23 -7.18 28.95
CA LEU A 27 -11.03 -8.37 29.78
C LEU A 27 -10.19 -9.45 29.07
N LYS A 28 -10.37 -9.63 27.76
CA LYS A 28 -9.50 -10.50 26.94
C LYS A 28 -8.09 -9.92 26.80
N GLN A 29 -7.96 -8.60 26.76
CA GLN A 29 -6.67 -7.95 26.67
C GLN A 29 -5.88 -8.05 27.98
N PHE A 30 -6.55 -8.03 29.12
CA PHE A 30 -5.89 -8.05 30.44
C PHE A 30 -6.22 -9.31 31.23
N SER A 31 -6.49 -10.43 30.54
CA SER A 31 -6.98 -11.66 31.19
C SER A 31 -5.95 -12.27 32.15
N ALA A 32 -4.66 -12.20 31.82
CA ALA A 32 -3.60 -12.73 32.67
C ALA A 32 -3.40 -11.84 33.90
N GLU A 33 -3.41 -10.52 33.72
CA GLU A 33 -3.28 -9.52 34.77
C GLU A 33 -4.49 -9.55 35.72
N PHE A 34 -5.69 -9.67 35.17
CA PHE A 34 -6.93 -9.80 35.94
C PHE A 34 -6.94 -11.10 36.75
N LEU A 35 -6.60 -12.23 36.13
CA LEU A 35 -6.55 -13.53 36.82
C LEU A 35 -5.50 -13.53 37.93
N THR A 36 -4.35 -12.90 37.70
CA THR A 36 -3.30 -12.73 38.72
C THR A 36 -3.80 -11.86 39.87
N GLY A 37 -4.43 -10.71 39.59
CA GLY A 37 -4.98 -9.82 40.61
C GLY A 37 -6.04 -10.50 41.48
N VAL A 38 -7.01 -11.18 40.86
CA VAL A 38 -8.04 -11.97 41.56
C VAL A 38 -7.40 -13.07 42.40
N SER A 39 -6.37 -13.75 41.88
CA SER A 39 -5.72 -14.84 42.59
C SER A 39 -4.92 -14.38 43.81
N THR A 40 -4.20 -13.27 43.69
CA THR A 40 -3.46 -12.67 44.82
C THR A 40 -4.39 -12.20 45.93
N ILE A 41 -5.51 -11.57 45.59
CA ILE A 41 -6.51 -11.15 46.57
C ILE A 41 -7.12 -12.39 47.25
N GLY A 42 -7.47 -13.42 46.48
CA GLY A 42 -8.01 -14.68 46.99
C GLY A 42 -7.08 -15.38 47.98
N LEU A 43 -5.80 -15.55 47.62
CA LEU A 43 -4.79 -16.14 48.50
C LEU A 43 -4.57 -15.33 49.78
N THR A 44 -4.62 -14.00 49.69
CA THR A 44 -4.50 -13.11 50.85
C THR A 44 -5.66 -13.35 51.83
N ILE A 45 -6.90 -13.42 51.33
CA ILE A 45 -8.08 -13.70 52.14
C ILE A 45 -8.00 -15.09 52.77
N ILE A 46 -7.58 -16.11 52.02
CA ILE A 46 -7.41 -17.47 52.53
C ILE A 46 -6.38 -17.52 53.65
N GLY A 47 -5.24 -16.81 53.50
CA GLY A 47 -4.22 -16.73 54.53
C GLY A 47 -4.78 -16.19 55.85
N ILE A 48 -5.54 -15.08 55.79
CA ILE A 48 -6.17 -14.44 56.96
C ILE A 48 -7.23 -15.36 57.61
N MET A 49 -8.02 -16.06 56.81
CA MET A 49 -9.18 -16.83 57.26
C MET A 49 -8.90 -18.31 57.54
N SER A 50 -7.70 -18.80 57.25
CA SER A 50 -7.31 -20.22 57.28
C SER A 50 -7.66 -20.97 58.58
N ASN A 51 -7.56 -20.30 59.73
CA ASN A 51 -7.86 -20.87 61.05
C ASN A 51 -9.25 -20.50 61.59
N SER A 52 -10.11 -19.87 60.78
CA SER A 52 -11.43 -19.43 61.21
C SER A 52 -12.43 -20.59 61.26
N GLU A 53 -13.13 -20.74 62.38
CA GLU A 53 -14.26 -21.66 62.51
C GLU A 53 -15.59 -21.06 62.02
N LYS A 54 -15.56 -19.83 61.47
CA LYS A 54 -16.74 -19.23 60.86
C LYS A 54 -17.23 -20.08 59.70
N ILE A 55 -18.55 -20.18 59.57
CA ILE A 55 -19.18 -20.85 58.43
C ILE A 55 -18.78 -20.10 57.14
N PHE A 56 -18.26 -20.85 56.18
CA PHE A 56 -17.95 -20.35 54.85
C PHE A 56 -19.16 -20.51 53.93
N VAL A 57 -19.58 -21.76 53.68
CA VAL A 57 -20.74 -22.11 52.85
C VAL A 57 -21.45 -23.33 53.44
N ASN A 58 -22.77 -23.24 53.60
CA ASN A 58 -23.61 -24.28 54.20
C ASN A 58 -23.13 -24.67 55.61
N ASN A 59 -22.64 -25.90 55.81
CA ASN A 59 -22.09 -26.39 57.07
C ASN A 59 -20.56 -26.43 57.10
N TYR A 60 -19.87 -26.02 56.03
CA TYR A 60 -18.41 -26.06 55.96
C TYR A 60 -17.79 -24.80 56.57
N THR A 61 -16.77 -24.98 57.39
CA THR A 61 -15.98 -23.88 57.97
C THR A 61 -14.83 -23.46 57.05
N TRP A 62 -14.29 -22.25 57.26
CA TRP A 62 -13.08 -21.82 56.54
C TRP A 62 -11.89 -22.76 56.76
N LYS A 63 -11.75 -23.30 57.97
CA LYS A 63 -10.74 -24.29 58.36
C LYS A 63 -10.85 -25.63 57.61
N GLU A 64 -12.01 -25.97 57.07
CA GLU A 64 -12.19 -27.17 56.24
C GLU A 64 -11.98 -26.87 54.75
N ALA A 65 -12.34 -25.65 54.32
CA ALA A 65 -12.29 -25.25 52.91
C ALA A 65 -10.92 -24.73 52.43
N TRP A 66 -10.04 -24.29 53.35
CA TRP A 66 -8.85 -23.50 52.98
C TRP A 66 -7.90 -24.21 52.02
N ILE A 67 -7.68 -25.52 52.15
CA ILE A 67 -6.73 -26.26 51.30
C ILE A 67 -7.25 -26.36 49.85
N TYR A 68 -8.55 -26.58 49.66
CA TYR A 68 -9.18 -26.63 48.34
C TYR A 68 -9.17 -25.27 47.66
N LEU A 69 -9.43 -24.21 48.43
CA LEU A 69 -9.36 -22.84 47.93
C LEU A 69 -7.92 -22.46 47.55
N LEU A 70 -6.94 -22.83 48.38
CA LEU A 70 -5.52 -22.60 48.09
C LEU A 70 -5.11 -23.27 46.77
N LEU A 71 -5.49 -24.53 46.56
CA LEU A 71 -5.22 -25.25 45.31
C LEU A 71 -5.90 -24.58 44.10
N LEU A 72 -7.16 -24.16 44.24
CA LEU A 72 -7.89 -23.45 43.17
C LEU A 72 -7.15 -22.18 42.74
N PHE A 73 -6.76 -21.33 43.70
CA PHE A 73 -6.07 -20.07 43.39
C PHE A 73 -4.63 -20.30 42.89
N ALA A 74 -3.96 -21.35 43.36
CA ALA A 74 -2.66 -21.75 42.80
C ALA A 74 -2.79 -22.15 41.32
N ILE A 75 -3.82 -22.94 40.95
CA ILE A 75 -4.10 -23.30 39.54
C ILE A 75 -4.38 -22.04 38.71
N MET A 76 -5.12 -21.08 39.25
CA MET A 76 -5.39 -19.82 38.54
C MET A 76 -4.14 -18.98 38.29
N ILE A 77 -3.16 -18.98 39.20
CA ILE A 77 -1.85 -18.35 38.96
C ILE A 77 -1.09 -19.07 37.83
N PHE A 78 -1.05 -20.41 37.83
CA PHE A 78 -0.41 -21.14 36.73
C PHE A 78 -1.10 -20.87 35.39
N ALA A 79 -2.42 -20.82 35.37
CA ALA A 79 -3.19 -20.46 34.18
C ALA A 79 -2.90 -19.02 33.71
N SER A 80 -2.73 -18.06 34.63
CA SER A 80 -2.41 -16.67 34.27
C SER A 80 -1.04 -16.55 33.62
N ILE A 81 -0.04 -17.27 34.16
CA ILE A 81 1.31 -17.34 33.58
C ILE A 81 1.26 -17.94 32.17
N PHE A 82 0.53 -19.04 31.99
CA PHE A 82 0.42 -19.70 30.68
C PHE A 82 -0.27 -18.79 29.63
N ILE A 83 -1.37 -18.15 30.00
CA ILE A 83 -2.09 -17.21 29.13
C ILE A 83 -1.20 -16.01 28.77
N GLY A 84 -0.51 -15.44 29.76
CA GLY A 84 0.42 -14.32 29.55
C GLY A 84 1.58 -14.69 28.63
N ALA A 85 2.18 -15.87 28.83
CA ALA A 85 3.27 -16.37 27.99
C ALA A 85 2.82 -16.59 26.53
N LYS A 86 1.69 -17.26 26.31
CA LYS A 86 1.12 -17.48 24.97
C LYS A 86 0.88 -16.15 24.24
N LYS A 87 0.24 -15.20 24.93
CA LYS A 87 -0.06 -13.88 24.36
C LYS A 87 1.20 -13.08 24.03
N SER A 88 2.22 -13.14 24.90
CA SER A 88 3.50 -12.49 24.66
C SER A 88 4.20 -13.03 23.40
N LEU A 89 4.15 -14.35 23.19
CA LEU A 89 4.66 -14.99 21.97
C LEU A 89 3.89 -14.56 20.72
N GLU A 90 2.56 -14.58 20.76
CA GLU A 90 1.71 -14.12 19.64
C GLU A 90 1.98 -12.66 19.29
N ASN A 91 2.09 -11.78 20.30
CA ASN A 91 2.41 -10.37 20.09
C ASN A 91 3.80 -10.17 19.47
N ARG A 92 4.82 -10.92 19.90
CA ARG A 92 6.17 -10.87 19.31
C ARG A 92 6.16 -11.32 17.85
N SER A 93 5.47 -12.42 17.55
CA SER A 93 5.32 -12.94 16.19
C SER A 93 4.59 -11.94 15.28
N PHE A 94 3.51 -11.34 15.77
CA PHE A 94 2.80 -10.29 15.03
C PHE A 94 3.68 -9.07 14.78
N GLN A 95 4.43 -8.62 15.79
CA GLN A 95 5.36 -7.50 15.64
C GLN A 95 6.48 -7.80 14.65
N SER A 96 7.07 -9.00 14.69
CA SER A 96 8.12 -9.39 13.74
C SER A 96 7.57 -9.44 12.32
N LEU A 97 6.41 -10.07 12.11
CA LEU A 97 5.78 -10.16 10.80
C LEU A 97 5.38 -8.78 10.25
N ASN A 98 4.87 -7.89 11.11
CA ASN A 98 4.56 -6.52 10.71
C ASN A 98 5.83 -5.73 10.36
N SER A 99 6.91 -5.90 11.13
CA SER A 99 8.19 -5.25 10.85
C SER A 99 8.81 -5.73 9.53
N GLU A 100 8.70 -7.02 9.25
CA GLU A 100 9.15 -7.63 7.99
C GLU A 100 8.33 -7.13 6.80
N ASN A 101 7.01 -7.07 6.93
CA ASN A 101 6.14 -6.47 5.92
C ASN A 101 6.53 -5.01 5.61
N ILE A 102 6.77 -4.18 6.63
CA ILE A 102 7.21 -2.80 6.45
C ILE A 102 8.58 -2.75 5.73
N LYS A 103 9.50 -3.64 6.10
CA LYS A 103 10.83 -3.74 5.47
C LYS A 103 10.72 -4.11 4.00
N LEU A 104 9.96 -5.16 3.68
CA LEU A 104 9.72 -5.62 2.31
C LEU A 104 9.05 -4.53 1.45
N GLN A 105 8.05 -3.83 1.99
CA GLN A 105 7.41 -2.70 1.31
C GLN A 105 8.42 -1.58 0.99
N LYS A 106 9.34 -1.29 1.92
CA LYS A 106 10.39 -0.29 1.72
C LYS A 106 11.39 -0.74 0.65
N GLU A 107 11.79 -2.01 0.67
CA GLU A 107 12.69 -2.59 -0.33
C GLU A 107 12.05 -2.53 -1.73
N ILE A 108 10.80 -2.99 -1.87
CA ILE A 108 10.04 -2.89 -3.14
C ILE A 108 10.01 -1.45 -3.64
N LYS A 109 9.75 -0.47 -2.77
CA LYS A 109 9.75 0.94 -3.14
C LYS A 109 11.13 1.42 -3.60
N SER A 110 12.20 1.01 -2.93
CA SER A 110 13.57 1.34 -3.33
C SER A 110 13.90 0.76 -4.71
N TYR A 111 13.59 -0.52 -4.91
CA TYR A 111 13.77 -1.21 -6.19
C TYR A 111 13.03 -0.51 -7.32
N LYS A 112 11.76 -0.11 -7.13
CA LYS A 112 11.00 0.65 -8.13
C LYS A 112 11.68 1.96 -8.53
N VAL A 113 12.26 2.69 -7.56
CA VAL A 113 12.95 3.96 -7.82
C VAL A 113 14.28 3.75 -8.54
N GLU A 114 15.08 2.78 -8.11
CA GLU A 114 16.35 2.44 -8.78
C GLU A 114 16.12 1.96 -10.20
N TYR A 115 15.09 1.15 -10.39
CA TYR A 115 14.67 0.66 -11.68
C TYR A 115 14.23 1.78 -12.61
N TYR A 116 13.37 2.68 -12.12
CA TYR A 116 12.98 3.87 -12.87
C TYR A 116 14.19 4.69 -13.32
N LYS A 117 15.22 4.84 -12.49
CA LYS A 117 16.47 5.52 -12.85
C LYS A 117 17.23 4.77 -13.95
N LEU A 118 17.33 3.45 -13.85
CA LEU A 118 17.96 2.61 -14.88
C LEU A 118 17.26 2.77 -16.23
N CYS A 119 15.93 2.69 -16.25
CA CYS A 119 15.13 2.87 -17.46
C CYS A 119 15.30 4.29 -18.03
N SER A 120 15.24 5.29 -17.17
CA SER A 120 15.43 6.70 -17.57
C SER A 120 16.83 6.95 -18.16
N ASN A 121 17.86 6.28 -17.64
CA ASN A 121 19.22 6.34 -18.19
C ASN A 121 19.32 5.67 -19.58
N ASN A 122 18.60 4.58 -19.81
CA ASN A 122 18.53 3.97 -21.14
C ASN A 122 17.81 4.88 -22.14
N ILE A 123 16.66 5.45 -21.75
CA ILE A 123 15.94 6.44 -22.57
C ILE A 123 16.83 7.65 -22.89
N TYR A 124 17.61 8.13 -21.91
CA TYR A 124 18.62 9.16 -22.14
C TYR A 124 19.62 8.75 -23.23
N ARG A 125 20.22 7.55 -23.13
CA ARG A 125 21.20 7.07 -24.13
C ARG A 125 20.60 6.96 -25.53
N LEU A 126 19.33 6.58 -25.63
CA LEU A 126 18.65 6.42 -26.92
C LEU A 126 18.29 7.76 -27.57
N PHE A 127 17.97 8.78 -26.77
CA PHE A 127 17.28 9.97 -27.29
C PHE A 127 17.88 11.32 -26.86
N ASN A 128 19.05 11.37 -26.21
CA ASN A 128 19.62 12.63 -25.71
C ASN A 128 19.86 13.71 -26.78
N SER A 129 20.09 13.30 -28.02
CA SER A 129 20.37 14.17 -29.16
C SER A 129 19.09 14.67 -29.83
N PHE A 130 17.95 14.03 -29.59
CA PHE A 130 16.69 14.33 -30.28
C PHE A 130 16.13 15.70 -29.89
N TYR A 131 16.19 16.04 -28.61
CA TYR A 131 15.77 17.35 -28.13
C TYR A 131 16.96 18.18 -27.64
N SER A 132 17.07 19.39 -28.16
CA SER A 132 18.13 20.32 -27.77
C SER A 132 17.76 21.17 -26.55
N SER A 133 16.47 21.38 -26.26
CA SER A 133 16.00 22.33 -25.24
C SER A 133 15.53 21.65 -23.93
N GLY A 134 15.18 22.45 -22.91
CA GLY A 134 14.71 21.98 -21.61
C GLY A 134 13.19 21.78 -21.51
N GLY A 135 12.46 22.04 -22.59
CA GLY A 135 11.01 22.08 -22.62
C GLY A 135 10.35 20.78 -23.06
N GLU A 136 11.14 19.74 -23.36
CA GLU A 136 10.70 18.48 -23.93
C GLU A 136 10.97 17.27 -23.02
N ARG A 137 10.19 16.20 -23.25
CA ARG A 137 10.30 14.95 -22.52
C ARG A 137 9.93 13.77 -23.42
N ILE A 138 10.60 12.65 -23.21
CA ILE A 138 10.25 11.34 -23.76
C ILE A 138 9.95 10.41 -22.59
N SER A 139 8.84 9.70 -22.64
CA SER A 139 8.43 8.74 -21.61
C SER A 139 8.07 7.40 -22.25
N ILE A 140 8.41 6.30 -21.59
CA ILE A 140 7.98 4.95 -22.01
C ILE A 140 7.12 4.37 -20.90
N TYR A 141 5.96 3.86 -21.29
CA TYR A 141 5.06 3.13 -20.39
C TYR A 141 4.89 1.71 -20.87
N LYS A 142 4.72 0.81 -19.91
CA LYS A 142 4.35 -0.57 -20.16
C LYS A 142 2.88 -0.75 -19.83
N HIS A 143 2.20 -1.56 -20.62
CA HIS A 143 0.86 -2.01 -20.32
C HIS A 143 0.91 -3.24 -19.39
N GLN A 144 0.10 -3.22 -18.34
CA GLN A 144 -0.04 -4.33 -17.40
C GLN A 144 -1.51 -4.44 -16.99
N GLY A 145 -2.16 -5.54 -17.38
CA GLY A 145 -3.57 -5.76 -17.09
C GLY A 145 -4.45 -4.72 -17.77
N ASP A 146 -5.00 -3.78 -16.99
CA ASP A 146 -5.93 -2.73 -17.42
C ASP A 146 -5.34 -1.30 -17.29
N HIS A 147 -4.01 -1.20 -17.10
CA HIS A 147 -3.36 0.08 -16.85
C HIS A 147 -1.93 0.17 -17.41
N PHE A 148 -1.44 1.40 -17.49
CA PHE A 148 -0.09 1.75 -17.90
C PHE A 148 0.77 2.15 -16.72
N ILE A 149 1.96 1.56 -16.63
CA ILE A 149 2.98 1.87 -15.64
C ILE A 149 4.12 2.61 -16.33
N LEU A 150 4.53 3.74 -15.74
CA LEU A 150 5.69 4.47 -16.20
C LEU A 150 6.97 3.69 -15.89
N LEU A 151 7.72 3.36 -16.94
CA LEU A 151 8.99 2.64 -16.81
C LEU A 151 10.13 3.62 -16.58
N GLY A 152 10.15 4.67 -17.39
CA GLY A 152 11.19 5.68 -17.34
C GLY A 152 10.83 6.87 -18.20
N ARG A 153 11.56 7.96 -18.01
CA ARG A 153 11.45 9.14 -18.86
C ARG A 153 12.74 9.94 -18.84
N TYR A 154 12.93 10.68 -19.92
CA TYR A 154 14.04 11.61 -20.06
C TYR A 154 13.55 12.98 -20.52
N ALA A 155 14.01 14.00 -19.83
CA ALA A 155 13.90 15.42 -20.16
C ALA A 155 15.21 16.08 -19.76
N LYS A 156 15.64 17.12 -20.49
CA LYS A 156 16.81 17.91 -20.06
C LYS A 156 16.56 18.68 -18.77
N ASN A 157 15.32 19.12 -18.54
CA ASN A 157 14.92 19.75 -17.28
C ASN A 157 14.62 18.68 -16.21
N PRO A 158 15.39 18.61 -15.10
CA PRO A 158 15.18 17.62 -14.04
C PRO A 158 13.79 17.68 -13.40
N ALA A 159 13.12 18.84 -13.43
CA ALA A 159 11.77 19.00 -12.89
C ALA A 159 10.74 18.08 -13.59
N PHE A 160 11.00 17.71 -14.85
CA PHE A 160 10.13 16.85 -15.65
C PHE A 160 10.49 15.36 -15.57
N ASN A 161 11.59 15.01 -14.89
CA ASN A 161 12.09 13.63 -14.69
C ASN A 161 11.67 13.00 -13.36
N LYS A 162 10.82 13.66 -12.56
CA LYS A 162 10.41 13.12 -11.25
C LYS A 162 9.65 11.81 -11.42
N TYR A 163 9.94 10.81 -10.59
CA TYR A 163 9.18 9.55 -10.54
C TYR A 163 7.72 9.78 -10.10
N THR A 164 6.81 8.90 -10.50
CA THR A 164 5.42 8.86 -10.04
C THR A 164 4.90 7.43 -10.03
N ASP A 165 4.18 7.05 -8.98
CA ASP A 165 3.44 5.78 -8.89
C ASP A 165 2.06 5.83 -9.59
N TYR A 166 1.74 6.93 -10.28
CA TYR A 166 0.46 7.06 -10.96
C TYR A 166 0.37 6.11 -12.15
N GLN A 167 -0.68 5.31 -12.18
CA GLN A 167 -1.03 4.42 -13.28
C GLN A 167 -2.17 5.02 -14.09
N TYR A 168 -2.04 5.05 -15.41
CA TYR A 168 -3.13 5.48 -16.30
C TYR A 168 -3.98 4.26 -16.63
N SER A 169 -5.30 4.32 -16.49
CA SER A 169 -6.14 3.25 -17.03
C SER A 169 -6.06 3.21 -18.56
N GLU A 170 -6.38 2.07 -19.18
CA GLU A 170 -6.36 1.87 -20.64
C GLU A 170 -7.04 2.97 -21.45
N ASN A 171 -8.11 3.58 -20.92
CA ASN A 171 -8.89 4.60 -21.63
C ASN A 171 -8.56 6.03 -21.20
N GLU A 172 -7.53 6.25 -20.36
CA GLU A 172 -7.21 7.57 -19.82
C GLU A 172 -6.22 8.35 -20.69
N GLY A 173 -6.60 9.58 -21.00
CA GLY A 173 -5.75 10.57 -21.63
C GLY A 173 -5.35 10.22 -23.06
N LEU A 174 -4.35 10.93 -23.56
CA LEU A 174 -3.80 10.67 -24.90
C LEU A 174 -3.04 9.35 -24.98
N ILE A 175 -2.56 8.85 -23.83
CA ILE A 175 -1.94 7.53 -23.71
C ILE A 175 -2.95 6.45 -24.08
N GLY A 176 -4.13 6.45 -23.46
CA GLY A 176 -5.18 5.50 -23.80
C GLY A 176 -5.74 5.67 -25.21
N HIS A 177 -5.86 6.92 -25.69
CA HIS A 177 -6.24 7.17 -27.08
C HIS A 177 -5.20 6.58 -28.07
N GLY A 178 -3.91 6.76 -27.79
CA GLY A 178 -2.84 6.20 -28.61
C GLY A 178 -2.79 4.68 -28.56
N TRP A 179 -3.06 4.08 -27.40
CA TRP A 179 -3.17 2.62 -27.27
C TRP A 179 -4.24 2.03 -28.19
N ASN A 180 -5.46 2.59 -28.14
CA ASN A 180 -6.60 2.04 -28.87
C ASN A 180 -6.51 2.26 -30.40
N ASN A 181 -5.77 3.28 -30.84
CA ASN A 181 -5.68 3.66 -32.26
C ASN A 181 -4.28 3.43 -32.87
N GLY A 182 -3.34 2.87 -32.11
CA GLY A 182 -1.92 2.74 -32.47
C GLY A 182 -1.09 4.02 -32.29
N GLU A 183 -1.72 5.19 -32.43
CA GLU A 183 -1.05 6.48 -32.24
C GLU A 183 -2.02 7.59 -31.80
N ALA A 184 -1.48 8.64 -31.20
CA ALA A 184 -2.21 9.88 -30.93
C ALA A 184 -1.29 11.09 -31.11
N PHE A 185 -1.79 12.15 -31.72
CA PHE A 185 -1.00 13.36 -31.95
C PHE A 185 -1.82 14.63 -31.65
N ILE A 186 -1.23 15.53 -30.87
CA ILE A 186 -1.78 16.86 -30.63
C ILE A 186 -0.71 17.93 -30.77
N THR A 187 -1.12 19.09 -31.25
CA THR A 187 -0.34 20.33 -31.30
C THR A 187 -1.23 21.50 -30.92
N GLY A 188 -0.61 22.65 -30.63
CA GLY A 188 -1.34 23.89 -30.41
C GLY A 188 -2.12 23.96 -29.10
N ALA A 189 -1.87 23.08 -28.13
CA ALA A 189 -2.61 23.16 -26.86
C ALA A 189 -2.35 24.54 -26.21
N PRO A 190 -3.37 25.17 -25.60
CA PRO A 190 -3.21 26.47 -24.95
C PRO A 190 -2.11 26.46 -23.88
N LYS A 191 -1.51 27.62 -23.57
CA LYS A 191 -0.61 27.68 -22.42
C LYS A 191 -1.42 27.52 -21.14
N TRP A 192 -0.93 26.73 -20.17
CA TRP A 192 -1.55 26.70 -18.86
C TRP A 192 -1.36 28.04 -18.15
N THR A 193 -2.43 28.81 -18.01
CA THR A 193 -2.46 30.09 -17.29
C THR A 193 -3.55 30.07 -16.23
N LYS A 194 -3.33 30.71 -15.08
CA LYS A 194 -4.28 30.74 -13.95
C LYS A 194 -4.77 29.32 -13.59
N SER A 195 -6.07 29.04 -13.79
CA SER A 195 -6.70 27.73 -13.52
C SER A 195 -6.62 26.73 -14.68
N GLY A 196 -6.02 27.12 -15.80
CA GLY A 196 -5.85 26.29 -17.00
C GLY A 196 -7.15 25.99 -17.74
N LYS A 197 -8.19 26.84 -17.64
CA LYS A 197 -9.53 26.57 -18.20
C LYS A 197 -9.47 26.15 -19.69
N GLU A 198 -8.81 26.94 -20.52
CA GLU A 198 -8.65 26.67 -21.96
C GLU A 198 -7.89 25.38 -22.23
N TYR A 199 -6.79 25.15 -21.51
CA TYR A 199 -6.02 23.91 -21.62
C TYR A 199 -6.86 22.67 -21.28
N LYS A 200 -7.61 22.73 -20.18
CA LYS A 200 -8.46 21.61 -19.74
C LYS A 200 -9.60 21.35 -20.72
N GLN A 201 -10.19 22.39 -21.30
CA GLN A 201 -11.18 22.24 -22.35
C GLN A 201 -10.56 21.57 -23.58
N PHE A 202 -9.43 22.09 -24.07
CA PHE A 202 -8.71 21.52 -25.22
C PHE A 202 -8.40 20.03 -25.06
N MET A 203 -7.96 19.61 -23.87
CA MET A 203 -7.62 18.20 -23.61
C MET A 203 -8.88 17.31 -23.51
N ARG A 204 -9.95 17.78 -22.87
CA ARG A 204 -11.20 17.00 -22.73
C ARG A 204 -11.92 16.78 -24.05
N GLU A 205 -11.78 17.70 -25.00
CA GLU A 205 -12.31 17.54 -26.36
C GLU A 205 -11.56 16.44 -27.15
N ARG A 206 -10.39 16.00 -26.70
CA ARG A 206 -9.50 15.08 -27.43
C ARG A 206 -9.27 13.75 -26.72
N CYS A 207 -9.45 13.70 -25.41
CA CYS A 207 -9.21 12.48 -24.63
C CYS A 207 -9.95 12.48 -23.29
N THR A 208 -10.16 11.28 -22.75
CA THR A 208 -10.78 11.09 -21.44
C THR A 208 -9.78 11.36 -20.34
N ILE A 209 -9.79 12.56 -19.77
CA ILE A 209 -8.90 12.90 -18.65
C ILE A 209 -9.58 13.85 -17.67
N SER A 210 -9.39 13.61 -16.38
CA SER A 210 -10.01 14.43 -15.34
C SER A 210 -9.32 15.78 -15.16
N ASP A 211 -10.11 16.79 -14.82
CA ASP A 211 -9.64 18.11 -14.41
C ASP A 211 -8.63 18.06 -13.24
N LYS A 212 -8.89 17.15 -12.29
CA LYS A 212 -8.00 16.89 -11.15
C LYS A 212 -6.65 16.37 -11.65
N ARG A 213 -6.68 15.39 -12.57
CA ARG A 213 -5.45 14.83 -13.13
C ARG A 213 -4.65 15.89 -13.89
N LEU A 214 -5.31 16.63 -14.78
CA LEU A 214 -4.68 17.71 -15.55
C LEU A 214 -4.01 18.75 -14.66
N ARG A 215 -4.52 19.03 -13.45
CA ARG A 215 -3.84 19.90 -12.47
C ARG A 215 -2.56 19.30 -11.93
N THR A 216 -2.55 18.00 -11.60
CA THR A 216 -1.41 17.30 -10.99
C THR A 216 -0.24 17.01 -11.93
N ILE A 217 -0.48 16.94 -13.25
CA ILE A 217 0.59 16.68 -14.22
C ILE A 217 1.57 17.86 -14.20
N THR A 218 2.86 17.60 -13.97
CA THR A 218 3.88 18.66 -13.81
C THR A 218 4.23 19.35 -15.12
N MET A 219 4.26 18.61 -16.22
CA MET A 219 4.55 19.13 -17.55
C MET A 219 3.24 19.42 -18.29
N LYS A 220 2.94 20.71 -18.52
CA LYS A 220 1.77 21.14 -19.29
C LYS A 220 2.09 21.11 -20.77
N SER A 221 2.06 19.91 -21.35
CA SER A 221 2.48 19.66 -22.72
C SER A 221 1.52 20.34 -23.71
N ARG A 222 2.09 21.06 -24.68
CA ARG A 222 1.38 21.82 -25.72
C ARG A 222 1.48 21.19 -27.10
N SER A 223 2.46 20.32 -27.31
CA SER A 223 2.48 19.34 -28.40
C SER A 223 2.89 17.98 -27.84
N LEU A 224 2.24 16.91 -28.28
CA LEU A 224 2.44 15.56 -27.77
C LEU A 224 2.14 14.53 -28.85
N PHE A 225 2.99 13.52 -28.95
CA PHE A 225 2.82 12.35 -29.79
C PHE A 225 2.92 11.08 -28.94
N VAL A 226 1.99 10.15 -29.14
CA VAL A 226 1.96 8.81 -28.54
C VAL A 226 2.01 7.80 -29.68
N SER A 227 2.80 6.74 -29.50
CA SER A 227 2.82 5.59 -30.40
C SER A 227 2.89 4.30 -29.60
N THR A 228 2.14 3.29 -30.03
CA THR A 228 2.23 1.93 -29.50
C THR A 228 3.52 1.26 -29.93
N LEU A 229 4.10 0.49 -29.02
CA LEU A 229 5.28 -0.32 -29.26
C LEU A 229 4.83 -1.78 -29.35
N ASN A 230 4.83 -2.30 -30.58
CA ASN A 230 4.48 -3.68 -30.88
C ASN A 230 5.76 -4.49 -31.10
N ASP A 231 5.89 -5.60 -30.39
CA ASP A 231 6.82 -6.67 -30.70
C ASP A 231 6.14 -7.67 -31.63
N GLU A 232 6.29 -7.49 -32.94
CA GLU A 232 5.70 -8.39 -33.96
C GLU A 232 6.10 -9.87 -33.80
N SER A 233 7.04 -10.21 -32.92
CA SER A 233 7.44 -11.58 -32.60
C SER A 233 6.59 -12.26 -31.51
N THR A 234 5.62 -11.57 -30.89
CA THR A 234 4.73 -12.13 -29.86
C THR A 234 3.25 -11.98 -30.23
N ALA A 235 2.40 -12.88 -29.73
CA ALA A 235 0.95 -12.74 -29.85
C ALA A 235 0.39 -11.72 -28.83
N GLU A 236 1.12 -11.45 -27.76
CA GLU A 236 0.80 -10.43 -26.75
C GLU A 236 1.31 -9.07 -27.23
N ASN A 237 0.56 -8.42 -28.12
CA ASN A 237 0.82 -7.06 -28.60
C ASN A 237 -0.38 -6.15 -28.35
N PRO A 238 -0.16 -4.84 -28.09
CA PRO A 238 1.14 -4.17 -27.91
C PRO A 238 1.82 -4.48 -26.56
N ASP A 239 3.13 -4.23 -26.44
CA ASP A 239 3.88 -4.39 -25.18
C ASP A 239 3.96 -3.09 -24.35
N GLY A 240 3.69 -1.94 -24.97
CA GLY A 240 3.77 -0.65 -24.31
C GLY A 240 3.54 0.53 -25.24
N ILE A 241 3.86 1.73 -24.75
CA ILE A 241 3.74 2.98 -25.49
C ILE A 241 4.96 3.88 -25.25
N ILE A 242 5.29 4.68 -26.26
CA ILE A 242 6.24 5.78 -26.15
C ILE A 242 5.51 7.11 -26.34
N VAL A 243 5.89 8.09 -25.53
CA VAL A 243 5.31 9.44 -25.52
C VAL A 243 6.42 10.46 -25.71
N PHE A 244 6.26 11.29 -26.74
CA PHE A 244 7.08 12.47 -27.01
C PHE A 244 6.26 13.70 -26.70
N GLU A 245 6.76 14.63 -25.89
CA GLU A 245 5.99 15.79 -25.50
C GLU A 245 6.84 17.04 -25.30
N SER A 246 6.25 18.21 -25.52
CA SER A 246 6.89 19.49 -25.35
C SER A 246 5.95 20.52 -24.75
N THR A 247 6.49 21.44 -23.97
CA THR A 247 5.80 22.66 -23.51
C THR A 247 5.66 23.72 -24.59
N GLN A 248 6.26 23.53 -25.77
CA GLN A 248 6.05 24.37 -26.94
C GLN A 248 4.92 23.79 -27.81
N PRO A 249 4.10 24.63 -28.48
CA PRO A 249 2.87 24.16 -29.14
C PRO A 249 3.08 23.38 -30.44
N THR A 250 4.25 23.50 -31.07
CA THR A 250 4.53 22.93 -32.40
C THR A 250 5.88 22.21 -32.48
N LYS A 251 6.46 21.87 -31.31
CA LYS A 251 7.83 21.33 -31.25
C LYS A 251 7.89 19.83 -31.53
N VAL A 252 6.83 19.09 -31.24
CA VAL A 252 6.75 17.66 -31.54
C VAL A 252 6.20 17.47 -32.96
N THR A 253 6.96 16.78 -33.79
CA THR A 253 6.57 16.41 -35.16
C THR A 253 6.37 14.90 -35.23
N LYS A 254 5.23 14.44 -35.76
CA LYS A 254 4.91 13.02 -35.89
C LYS A 254 5.98 12.24 -36.67
N ASN A 255 6.37 12.73 -37.85
CA ASN A 255 7.33 12.02 -38.72
C ASN A 255 8.69 11.85 -38.06
N GLU A 256 9.26 12.90 -37.46
CA GLU A 256 10.54 12.83 -36.73
C GLU A 256 10.48 11.81 -35.57
N CYS A 257 9.34 11.72 -34.88
CA CYS A 257 9.16 10.74 -33.81
C CYS A 257 9.08 9.31 -34.36
N LEU A 258 8.33 9.08 -35.44
CA LEU A 258 8.22 7.77 -36.07
C LEU A 258 9.57 7.28 -36.62
N ASP A 259 10.32 8.16 -37.29
CA ASP A 259 11.66 7.86 -37.81
C ASP A 259 12.61 7.47 -36.68
N LEU A 260 12.55 8.19 -35.55
CA LEU A 260 13.37 7.89 -34.37
C LEU A 260 12.97 6.56 -33.72
N ILE A 261 11.67 6.28 -33.58
CA ILE A 261 11.17 5.01 -33.06
C ILE A 261 11.64 3.86 -33.96
N SER A 262 11.48 4.00 -35.27
CA SER A 262 11.90 2.99 -36.25
C SER A 262 13.40 2.71 -36.16
N THR A 263 14.22 3.77 -36.10
CA THR A 263 15.68 3.67 -36.00
C THR A 263 16.15 2.99 -34.70
N LYS A 264 15.36 3.08 -33.62
CA LYS A 264 15.70 2.57 -32.29
C LYS A 264 14.81 1.41 -31.82
N LYS A 265 14.03 0.80 -32.73
CA LYS A 265 12.98 -0.17 -32.40
C LYS A 265 13.51 -1.32 -31.54
N ASP A 266 14.60 -1.96 -31.95
CA ASP A 266 15.14 -3.13 -31.24
C ASP A 266 15.66 -2.79 -29.85
N ASP A 267 16.28 -1.62 -29.67
CA ASP A 267 16.74 -1.15 -28.36
C ASP A 267 15.55 -0.86 -27.43
N ILE A 268 14.50 -0.25 -27.95
CA ILE A 268 13.26 0.05 -27.21
C ILE A 268 12.55 -1.24 -26.80
N LEU A 269 12.43 -2.21 -27.72
CA LEU A 269 11.82 -3.51 -27.44
C LEU A 269 12.66 -4.32 -26.46
N THR A 270 13.99 -4.28 -26.56
CA THR A 270 14.90 -4.92 -25.60
C THR A 270 14.73 -4.34 -24.21
N LEU A 271 14.59 -3.01 -24.11
CA LEU A 271 14.21 -2.35 -22.88
C LEU A 271 12.90 -2.98 -22.38
N LEU A 272 11.80 -2.96 -23.15
CA LEU A 272 10.49 -3.51 -22.74
C LEU A 272 10.52 -4.98 -22.28
N LYS A 273 11.27 -5.84 -22.98
CA LYS A 273 11.38 -7.29 -22.69
C LYS A 273 12.13 -7.58 -21.41
N ASN A 274 13.31 -6.99 -21.23
CA ASN A 274 14.11 -7.13 -20.01
C ASN A 274 13.32 -6.71 -18.76
N MET A 275 12.27 -5.90 -18.96
CA MET A 275 11.39 -5.44 -17.91
C MET A 275 10.25 -6.41 -17.56
N LYS A 276 9.79 -7.27 -18.49
CA LYS A 276 8.80 -8.35 -18.23
C LYS A 276 9.31 -9.37 -17.24
N ASP A 277 10.56 -9.79 -17.39
CA ASP A 277 11.14 -10.82 -16.52
C ASP A 277 11.42 -10.34 -15.08
N LEU A 278 11.61 -9.04 -14.88
CA LEU A 278 11.80 -8.48 -13.54
C LEU A 278 10.49 -8.28 -12.79
N MET A 279 9.44 -7.78 -13.46
CA MET A 279 8.14 -7.55 -12.80
C MET A 279 7.48 -8.86 -12.36
N ARG A 280 7.62 -9.93 -13.16
CA ARG A 280 7.12 -11.26 -12.82
C ARG A 280 7.82 -11.89 -11.60
N LYS A 281 9.03 -11.44 -11.25
CA LYS A 281 9.75 -11.92 -10.05
C LYS A 281 9.35 -11.18 -8.77
N THR A 282 8.61 -10.09 -8.89
CA THR A 282 8.11 -9.28 -7.77
C THR A 282 6.63 -9.50 -7.46
N GLU A 283 5.95 -10.34 -8.24
CA GLU A 283 4.60 -10.87 -8.01
C GLU A 283 4.68 -12.25 -7.36
#